data_AF-A0A3S5Y6X0-F1
#
_entry.id   AF-A0A3S5Y6X0-F1
#
_cell.length_a   1.000
_cell.length_b   1.000
_cell.length_c   1.000
_cell.angle_alpha   90.00
_cell.angle_beta   90.00
_cell.angle_gamma   90.00
#
_symmetry.space_group_name_H-M   'P 1'
#
loop_
_entity.id
_entity.type
_entity.pdbx_description
1 polymer ?
#
loop_
_entity_poly.entity_id
_entity_poly.type
_entity_poly.pdbx_seq_one_letter_code
_entity_poly.pdbx_strand_id
1 'polypeptide(L)'
;MGENSASGPIVSTAPRRIPQGAELEPLLLCYGYRLTRAGTVKGTEPSHAPEDIAAAEGFGWPVRSTERWTPQEIVERATVAADALDVDAVLGAFVAGLGSAPRGRQTAISFGWARHLGTGRRGDRGVPDCGLTEDSYAVDVTERLLRLSLGWAWNELPQHYLPDLEAAVAQGLPIPTGDDRQRLRVLLDLVRTQPAGTLPSELEKAVARSKIVPGTDKYQRYGILIGLSEIGVLPCPALVPSWDRFVPDTERRAAYRSVKSGPRSDIPVPLASWRGGLDEARAEQLLSL
;
A
#
# COMPACT_ATOMS: atom_id res chain seq x y z
N MET A 1 52.39 14.53 6.60
CA MET A 1 51.32 15.09 5.75
C MET A 1 50.14 14.14 5.93
N GLY A 2 49.19 14.52 6.79
CA GLY A 2 48.07 13.65 7.17
C GLY A 2 46.98 13.68 6.10
N GLU A 3 46.59 12.51 5.62
CA GLU A 3 45.43 12.34 4.77
C GLU A 3 44.16 12.49 5.60
N ASN A 4 43.50 13.62 5.42
CA ASN A 4 42.15 13.87 5.93
C ASN A 4 41.17 13.08 5.05
N SER A 5 40.94 11.81 5.38
CA SER A 5 39.81 11.06 4.82
C SER A 5 38.53 11.60 5.46
N ALA A 6 37.91 12.57 4.79
CA ALA A 6 36.56 13.00 5.10
C ALA A 6 35.59 11.88 4.70
N SER A 7 35.31 10.98 5.64
CA SER A 7 34.15 10.10 5.58
C SER A 7 32.92 11.00 5.52
N GLY A 8 32.26 11.06 4.36
CA GLY A 8 30.94 11.69 4.24
C GLY A 8 29.98 11.08 5.27
N PRO A 9 28.91 11.80 5.67
CA PRO A 9 27.94 11.27 6.61
C PRO A 9 27.43 9.92 6.10
N ILE A 10 27.57 8.87 6.91
CA ILE A 10 26.95 7.57 6.62
C ILE A 10 25.45 7.81 6.67
N VAL A 11 24.82 7.87 5.50
CA VAL A 11 23.36 7.92 5.40
C VAL A 11 22.87 6.55 5.84
N SER A 12 22.39 6.45 7.08
CA SER A 12 21.77 5.23 7.59
C SER A 12 20.53 4.93 6.75
N THR A 13 20.49 3.74 6.17
CA THR A 13 19.38 3.26 5.34
C THR A 13 18.37 2.55 6.21
N ALA A 14 17.07 2.76 5.95
CA ALA A 14 16.04 2.15 6.76
C ALA A 14 15.98 0.62 6.53
N PRO A 15 15.78 -0.20 7.59
CA PRO A 15 15.57 -1.63 7.44
C PRO A 15 14.42 -1.93 6.48
N ARG A 16 14.61 -2.87 5.54
CA ARG A 16 13.54 -3.34 4.65
C ARG A 16 12.69 -4.40 5.35
N ARG A 17 11.95 -3.97 6.37
CA ARG A 17 10.98 -4.79 7.12
C ARG A 17 9.90 -3.89 7.70
N ILE A 18 8.82 -4.46 8.22
CA ILE A 18 7.77 -3.71 8.91
C ILE A 18 8.11 -3.59 10.40
N PRO A 19 8.02 -2.39 11.00
CA PRO A 19 8.23 -2.23 12.43
C PRO A 19 7.13 -2.93 13.25
N GLN A 20 7.48 -3.53 14.37
CA GLN A 20 6.63 -4.36 15.21
C GLN A 20 7.04 -4.35 16.70
N GLY A 21 6.08 -4.54 17.60
CA GLY A 21 6.35 -4.66 19.03
C GLY A 21 6.91 -3.36 19.63
N ALA A 22 7.99 -3.48 20.41
CA ALA A 22 8.54 -2.37 21.19
C ALA A 22 9.08 -1.20 20.35
N GLU A 23 9.50 -1.46 19.10
CA GLU A 23 10.03 -0.40 18.23
C GLU A 23 8.94 0.56 17.70
N LEU A 24 7.67 0.18 17.80
CA LEU A 24 6.57 1.02 17.33
C LEU A 24 6.42 2.29 18.18
N GLU A 25 6.58 2.21 19.49
CA GLU A 25 6.35 3.35 20.39
C GLU A 25 7.22 4.58 20.06
N PRO A 26 8.57 4.48 20.00
CA PRO A 26 9.40 5.63 19.66
C PRO A 26 9.14 6.13 18.22
N LEU A 27 8.80 5.24 17.29
CA LEU A 27 8.43 5.61 15.92
C LEU A 27 7.11 6.39 15.88
N LEU A 28 6.08 5.94 16.60
CA LEU A 28 4.81 6.63 16.71
C LEU A 28 4.99 8.04 17.28
N LEU A 29 5.80 8.19 18.34
CA LEU A 29 6.14 9.49 18.91
C LEU A 29 6.85 10.40 17.89
N CYS A 30 7.91 9.90 17.26
CA CYS A 30 8.68 10.68 16.27
C CYS A 30 7.81 11.11 15.07
N TYR A 31 6.89 10.26 14.62
CA TYR A 31 6.08 10.55 13.43
C TYR A 31 4.69 11.12 13.73
N GLY A 32 4.39 11.44 14.99
CA GLY A 32 3.15 12.12 15.34
C GLY A 32 1.93 11.22 15.20
N TYR A 33 2.05 9.97 15.65
CA TYR A 33 0.97 9.00 15.67
C TYR A 33 0.72 8.49 17.10
N ARG A 34 -0.51 8.09 17.39
CA ARG A 34 -0.87 7.39 18.63
C ARG A 34 -1.96 6.36 18.40
N LEU A 35 -1.93 5.29 19.16
CA LEU A 35 -2.99 4.29 19.21
C LEU A 35 -4.05 4.71 20.25
N THR A 36 -5.32 4.67 19.87
CA THR A 36 -6.42 4.89 20.81
C THR A 36 -6.75 3.62 21.58
N ARG A 37 -7.54 3.74 22.66
CA ARG A 37 -8.07 2.58 23.40
C ARG A 37 -8.89 1.63 22.52
N ALA A 38 -9.45 2.12 21.41
CA ALA A 38 -10.20 1.33 20.45
C ALA A 38 -9.31 0.65 19.38
N GLY A 39 -7.98 0.77 19.50
CA GLY A 39 -7.02 0.22 18.54
C GLY A 39 -6.87 1.01 17.24
N THR A 40 -7.54 2.17 17.12
CA THR A 40 -7.43 3.04 15.92
C THR A 40 -6.23 3.97 16.03
N VAL A 41 -5.67 4.37 14.89
CA VAL A 41 -4.55 5.32 14.81
C VAL A 41 -5.09 6.75 14.73
N LYS A 42 -4.48 7.68 15.45
CA LYS A 42 -4.73 9.12 15.34
C LYS A 42 -3.43 9.90 15.22
N GLY A 43 -3.48 11.03 14.52
CA GLY A 43 -2.40 12.01 14.54
C GLY A 43 -2.24 12.67 15.91
N THR A 44 -1.01 13.07 16.22
CA THR A 44 -0.60 13.89 17.35
C THR A 44 0.61 14.72 16.94
N GLU A 45 1.02 15.67 17.77
CA GLU A 45 2.25 16.44 17.49
C GLU A 45 3.46 15.49 17.48
N PRO A 46 4.28 15.50 16.41
CA PRO A 46 5.48 14.68 16.34
C PRO A 46 6.54 15.18 17.34
N SER A 47 7.21 14.25 18.02
CA SER A 47 8.34 14.60 18.88
C SER A 47 9.61 14.85 18.07
N HIS A 48 10.30 15.94 18.39
CA HIS A 48 11.63 16.28 17.87
C HIS A 48 12.72 16.19 18.94
N ALA A 49 12.39 15.59 20.09
CA ALA A 49 13.32 15.45 21.20
C ALA A 49 14.45 14.47 20.82
N PRO A 50 15.74 14.82 21.06
CA PRO A 50 16.87 13.95 20.72
C PRO A 50 16.78 12.55 21.32
N GLU A 51 16.22 12.42 22.52
CA GLU A 51 16.03 11.14 23.21
C GLU A 51 15.03 10.21 22.51
N ASP A 52 13.94 10.75 21.95
CA ASP A 52 12.93 9.97 21.23
C ASP A 52 13.48 9.50 19.88
N ILE A 53 14.25 10.37 19.21
CA ILE A 53 14.95 10.04 17.97
C ILE A 53 15.99 8.95 18.24
N ALA A 54 16.82 9.12 19.26
CA ALA A 54 17.83 8.14 19.65
C ALA A 54 17.22 6.80 20.05
N ALA A 55 16.04 6.78 20.66
CA ALA A 55 15.32 5.56 20.97
C ALA A 55 14.89 4.80 19.70
N ALA A 56 14.34 5.49 18.69
CA ALA A 56 13.99 4.87 17.41
C ALA A 56 15.25 4.40 16.63
N GLU A 57 16.29 5.22 16.59
CA GLU A 57 17.55 4.89 15.94
C GLU A 57 18.30 3.74 16.63
N GLY A 58 18.11 3.58 17.95
CA GLY A 58 18.60 2.42 18.71
C GLY A 58 18.00 1.08 18.25
N PHE A 59 16.80 1.10 17.64
CA PHE A 59 16.21 -0.06 16.96
C PHE A 59 16.63 -0.18 15.48
N GLY A 60 17.52 0.70 15.01
CA GLY A 60 18.00 0.76 13.63
C GLY A 60 17.10 1.55 12.68
N TRP A 61 16.15 2.33 13.18
CA TRP A 61 15.24 3.13 12.34
C TRP A 61 15.73 4.58 12.20
N PRO A 62 16.30 4.97 11.06
CA PRO A 62 16.66 6.36 10.83
C PRO A 62 15.40 7.22 10.74
N VAL A 63 15.24 8.18 11.65
CA VAL A 63 14.04 9.02 11.75
C VAL A 63 14.19 10.24 10.84
N ARG A 64 13.18 10.50 10.00
CA ARG A 64 13.12 11.64 9.06
C ARG A 64 14.27 11.70 8.05
N SER A 65 15.05 10.62 7.95
CA SER A 65 16.04 10.45 6.91
C SER A 65 15.34 10.09 5.61
N THR A 66 15.73 10.74 4.52
CA THR A 66 15.15 10.49 3.20
C THR A 66 16.17 9.79 2.30
N GLU A 67 15.73 8.74 1.64
CA GLU A 67 16.46 8.13 0.54
C GLU A 67 16.04 8.83 -0.76
N ARG A 68 17.02 9.14 -1.62
CA ARG A 68 16.76 9.77 -2.92
C ARG A 68 16.88 8.74 -4.02
N TRP A 69 15.84 8.63 -4.84
CA TRP A 69 15.82 7.72 -5.99
C TRP A 69 15.31 8.43 -7.24
N THR A 70 15.94 8.12 -8.36
CA THR A 70 15.45 8.46 -9.68
C THR A 70 14.23 7.60 -10.04
N PRO A 71 13.38 8.07 -10.97
CA PRO A 71 12.27 7.27 -11.47
C PRO A 71 12.71 5.93 -12.08
N GLN A 72 13.88 5.90 -12.73
CA GLN A 72 14.45 4.69 -13.31
C GLN A 72 14.82 3.66 -12.24
N GLU A 73 15.51 4.08 -11.17
CA GLU A 73 15.85 3.21 -10.04
C GLU A 73 14.60 2.62 -9.38
N ILE A 74 13.53 3.43 -9.24
CA ILE A 74 12.26 2.95 -8.68
C ILE A 74 11.65 1.87 -9.56
N VAL A 75 11.58 2.08 -10.88
CA VAL A 75 11.01 1.10 -11.82
C VAL A 75 11.82 -0.19 -11.83
N GLU A 76 13.15 -0.09 -11.90
CA GLU A 76 14.04 -1.26 -11.94
C GLU A 76 13.92 -2.08 -10.66
N ARG A 77 14.05 -1.44 -9.49
CA ARG A 77 13.99 -2.13 -8.19
C ARG A 77 12.61 -2.67 -7.90
N ALA A 78 11.54 -1.96 -8.25
CA ALA A 78 10.17 -2.45 -8.08
C ALA A 78 9.87 -3.65 -8.98
N THR A 79 10.36 -3.64 -10.23
CA THR A 79 10.22 -4.78 -11.14
C THR A 79 10.95 -6.00 -10.57
N VAL A 80 12.21 -5.84 -10.17
CA VAL A 80 13.00 -6.93 -9.55
C VAL A 80 12.31 -7.47 -8.29
N ALA A 81 11.80 -6.58 -7.43
CA ALA A 81 11.11 -6.99 -6.21
C ALA A 81 9.81 -7.74 -6.53
N ALA A 82 9.02 -7.28 -7.51
CA ALA A 82 7.80 -7.98 -7.92
C ALA A 82 8.10 -9.36 -8.54
N ASP A 83 9.14 -9.47 -9.38
CA ASP A 83 9.54 -10.75 -10.00
C ASP A 83 9.99 -11.79 -8.95
N ALA A 84 10.44 -11.34 -7.77
CA ALA A 84 10.84 -12.22 -6.67
C ALA A 84 9.67 -12.68 -5.78
N LEU A 85 8.46 -12.14 -5.97
CA LEU A 85 7.29 -12.46 -5.15
C LEU A 85 6.36 -13.43 -5.87
N ASP A 86 5.87 -14.43 -5.13
CA ASP A 86 4.84 -15.34 -5.62
C ASP A 86 3.45 -14.69 -5.60
N VAL A 87 2.71 -14.85 -6.70
CA VAL A 87 1.41 -14.20 -6.90
C VAL A 87 0.37 -14.64 -5.86
N ASP A 88 0.30 -15.94 -5.57
CA ASP A 88 -0.68 -16.48 -4.61
C ASP A 88 -0.30 -16.10 -3.18
N ALA A 89 1.00 -16.05 -2.86
CA ALA A 89 1.48 -15.54 -1.59
C ALA A 89 1.13 -14.04 -1.39
N VAL A 90 1.21 -13.21 -2.43
CA VAL A 90 0.81 -11.79 -2.35
C VAL A 90 -0.69 -11.66 -2.11
N LEU A 91 -1.51 -12.46 -2.79
CA LEU A 91 -2.95 -12.49 -2.53
C LEU A 91 -3.25 -12.99 -1.10
N GLY A 92 -2.53 -14.01 -0.62
CA GLY A 92 -2.63 -14.50 0.74
C GLY A 92 -2.29 -13.41 1.77
N ALA A 93 -1.24 -12.63 1.50
CA ALA A 93 -0.87 -11.48 2.32
C ALA A 93 -1.99 -10.43 2.37
N PHE A 94 -2.64 -10.16 1.24
CA PHE A 94 -3.80 -9.27 1.21
C PHE A 94 -4.95 -9.76 2.10
N VAL A 95 -5.23 -11.07 2.08
CA VAL A 95 -6.21 -11.69 2.99
C VAL A 95 -5.79 -11.50 4.45
N ALA A 96 -4.51 -11.73 4.79
CA ALA A 96 -3.98 -11.46 6.13
C ALA A 96 -4.15 -9.97 6.55
N GLY A 97 -4.15 -9.05 5.58
CA GLY A 97 -4.45 -7.63 5.76
C GLY A 97 -5.82 -7.31 6.34
N LEU A 98 -6.77 -8.24 6.29
CA LEU A 98 -8.11 -8.08 6.87
C LEU A 98 -8.14 -8.30 8.40
N GLY A 99 -7.05 -8.77 8.99
CA GLY A 99 -6.96 -8.97 10.44
C GLY A 99 -5.52 -9.01 10.92
N SER A 100 -4.89 -10.18 10.82
CA SER A 100 -3.64 -10.51 11.51
C SER A 100 -2.43 -9.68 11.09
N ALA A 101 -2.39 -9.17 9.86
CA ALA A 101 -1.22 -8.46 9.32
C ALA A 101 -1.62 -7.25 8.45
N PRO A 102 -1.93 -6.09 9.05
CA PRO A 102 -2.44 -4.91 8.33
C PRO A 102 -1.58 -4.44 7.14
N ARG A 103 -0.26 -4.72 7.16
CA ARG A 103 0.68 -4.44 6.06
C ARG A 103 0.24 -5.01 4.71
N GLY A 104 -0.41 -6.18 4.71
CA GLY A 104 -0.78 -6.88 3.48
C GLY A 104 -1.77 -6.13 2.59
N ARG A 105 -2.47 -5.12 3.14
CA ARG A 105 -3.39 -4.25 2.38
C ARG A 105 -2.68 -3.50 1.26
N GLN A 106 -1.49 -2.97 1.54
CA GLN A 106 -0.70 -2.22 0.55
C GLN A 106 -0.01 -3.17 -0.43
N THR A 107 0.47 -4.32 0.03
CA THR A 107 1.30 -5.22 -0.78
C THR A 107 0.64 -5.67 -2.07
N ALA A 108 -0.67 -5.95 -2.07
CA ALA A 108 -1.38 -6.28 -3.31
C ALA A 108 -1.52 -5.09 -4.28
N ILE A 109 -1.62 -3.86 -3.77
CA ILE A 109 -1.66 -2.65 -4.59
C ILE A 109 -0.29 -2.41 -5.23
N SER A 110 0.76 -2.44 -4.41
CA SER A 110 2.14 -2.20 -4.85
C SER A 110 2.61 -3.28 -5.82
N PHE A 111 2.29 -4.55 -5.57
CA PHE A 111 2.57 -5.65 -6.48
C PHE A 111 1.79 -5.53 -7.79
N GLY A 112 0.49 -5.20 -7.74
CA GLY A 112 -0.33 -4.99 -8.93
C GLY A 112 0.23 -3.91 -9.85
N TRP A 113 0.74 -2.81 -9.28
CA TRP A 113 1.44 -1.78 -10.06
C TRP A 113 2.76 -2.29 -10.65
N ALA A 114 3.56 -3.02 -9.87
CA ALA A 114 4.93 -3.39 -10.23
C ALA A 114 5.05 -4.58 -11.20
N ARG A 115 4.22 -5.61 -11.06
CA ARG A 115 4.36 -6.92 -11.74
C ARG A 115 4.37 -6.88 -13.26
N HIS A 116 3.87 -5.78 -13.86
CA HIS A 116 3.84 -5.61 -15.31
C HIS A 116 4.65 -4.41 -15.79
N LEU A 117 5.36 -3.69 -14.90
CA LEU A 117 6.13 -2.50 -15.27
C LEU A 117 7.14 -2.75 -16.38
N GLY A 118 7.80 -3.91 -16.36
CA GLY A 118 8.77 -4.32 -17.37
C GLY A 118 8.18 -4.41 -18.79
N THR A 119 6.86 -4.57 -18.92
CA THR A 119 6.16 -4.67 -20.22
C THR A 119 5.73 -3.31 -20.77
N GLY A 120 5.76 -2.25 -19.95
CA GLY A 120 5.34 -0.92 -20.35
C GLY A 120 6.26 -0.32 -21.42
N ARG A 121 5.68 0.33 -22.43
CA ARG A 121 6.45 1.07 -23.43
C ARG A 121 7.23 2.19 -22.73
N ARG A 122 8.56 2.15 -22.88
CA ARG A 122 9.47 3.18 -22.34
C ARG A 122 9.55 4.36 -23.30
N GLY A 123 9.50 5.56 -22.76
CA GLY A 123 9.84 6.77 -23.51
C GLY A 123 11.35 6.96 -23.61
N ASP A 124 11.78 8.12 -24.13
CA ASP A 124 13.19 8.44 -24.40
C ASP A 124 14.10 8.37 -23.17
N ARG A 125 13.54 8.50 -21.96
CA ARG A 125 14.27 8.43 -20.68
C ARG A 125 14.26 7.04 -20.03
N GLY A 126 13.77 6.02 -20.74
CA GLY A 126 13.76 4.67 -20.23
C GLY A 126 12.71 4.38 -19.15
N VAL A 127 11.82 5.32 -18.81
CA VAL A 127 10.76 5.13 -17.80
C VAL A 127 9.41 4.95 -18.52
N PRO A 128 8.61 3.92 -18.20
CA PRO A 128 7.27 3.77 -18.75
C PRO A 128 6.29 4.78 -18.13
N ASP A 129 5.14 5.01 -18.77
CA ASP A 129 4.06 5.87 -18.27
C ASP A 129 3.38 5.27 -17.02
N CYS A 130 4.08 5.29 -15.88
CA CYS A 130 3.71 4.54 -14.66
C CYS A 130 3.32 5.46 -13.49
N GLY A 131 3.13 6.76 -13.75
CA GLY A 131 2.76 7.76 -12.75
C GLY A 131 3.95 8.40 -12.02
N LEU A 132 5.18 8.01 -12.35
CA LEU A 132 6.39 8.72 -11.93
C LEU A 132 6.64 9.93 -12.84
N THR A 133 7.06 11.04 -12.26
CA THR A 133 7.58 12.23 -12.93
C THR A 133 9.06 12.06 -13.21
N GLU A 134 9.70 13.09 -13.76
CA GLU A 134 11.12 13.05 -14.14
C GLU A 134 12.06 13.37 -12.98
N ASP A 135 11.51 13.98 -11.92
CA ASP A 135 12.28 14.41 -10.76
C ASP A 135 12.66 13.23 -9.88
N SER A 136 13.79 13.39 -9.17
CA SER A 136 14.15 12.44 -8.12
C SER A 136 13.22 12.59 -6.92
N TYR A 137 12.87 11.47 -6.32
CA TYR A 137 11.99 11.39 -5.16
C TYR A 137 12.82 11.28 -3.89
N ALA A 138 12.50 12.11 -2.90
CA ALA A 138 12.98 11.93 -1.53
C ALA A 138 11.91 11.18 -0.72
N VAL A 139 12.24 9.98 -0.25
CA VAL A 139 11.30 9.11 0.46
C VAL A 139 11.83 8.83 1.86
N ASP A 140 11.04 9.20 2.86
CA ASP A 140 11.24 8.73 4.24
C ASP A 140 10.73 7.29 4.35
N VAL A 141 11.63 6.33 4.18
CA VAL A 141 11.31 4.90 4.17
C VAL A 141 10.81 4.44 5.53
N THR A 142 11.40 4.93 6.63
CA THR A 142 10.97 4.60 7.99
C THR A 142 9.51 4.98 8.20
N GLU A 143 9.12 6.21 7.83
CA GLU A 143 7.72 6.63 7.93
C GLU A 143 6.84 5.74 7.06
N ARG A 144 7.24 5.47 5.80
CA ARG A 144 6.42 4.64 4.92
C ARG A 144 6.14 3.28 5.53
N LEU A 145 7.17 2.58 6.02
CA LEU A 145 7.03 1.24 6.61
C LEU A 145 6.24 1.26 7.92
N LEU A 146 6.37 2.31 8.74
CA LEU A 146 5.50 2.54 9.90
C LEU A 146 4.03 2.66 9.48
N ARG A 147 3.74 3.45 8.44
CA ARG A 147 2.36 3.61 7.96
C ARG A 147 1.74 2.28 7.48
N LEU A 148 2.56 1.39 6.93
CA LEU A 148 2.12 0.04 6.55
C LEU A 148 1.88 -0.87 7.77
N SER A 149 2.71 -0.77 8.82
CA SER A 149 2.47 -1.50 10.08
C SER A 149 1.14 -1.10 10.70
N LEU A 150 0.79 0.18 10.55
CA LEU A 150 -0.47 0.78 10.94
C LEU A 150 -1.63 0.48 9.97
N GLY A 151 -1.39 -0.24 8.89
CA GLY A 151 -2.42 -0.71 7.97
C GLY A 151 -3.02 0.36 7.06
N TRP A 152 -2.35 1.48 6.87
CA TRP A 152 -2.70 2.44 5.83
C TRP A 152 -2.23 1.95 4.46
N ALA A 153 -3.05 2.22 3.44
CA ALA A 153 -2.72 1.88 2.06
C ALA A 153 -3.19 2.97 1.09
N TRP A 154 -2.45 3.12 -0.02
CA TRP A 154 -2.52 4.22 -0.98
C TRP A 154 -2.16 3.67 -2.38
N ASN A 155 -2.83 4.11 -3.44
CA ASN A 155 -2.53 3.69 -4.82
C ASN A 155 -2.28 4.87 -5.80
N GLU A 156 -2.01 6.08 -5.31
CA GLU A 156 -1.78 7.27 -6.15
C GLU A 156 -0.32 7.74 -6.21
N LEU A 157 0.58 7.18 -5.38
CA LEU A 157 1.96 7.66 -5.23
C LEU A 157 2.96 6.52 -5.43
N PRO A 158 3.32 6.19 -6.68
CA PRO A 158 4.14 5.02 -7.01
C PRO A 158 5.51 4.97 -6.34
N GLN A 159 6.13 6.12 -6.08
CA GLN A 159 7.40 6.19 -5.35
C GLN A 159 7.33 5.60 -3.93
N HIS A 160 6.13 5.44 -3.36
CA HIS A 160 5.94 4.85 -2.04
C HIS A 160 5.69 3.34 -2.06
N TYR A 161 5.58 2.72 -3.24
CA TYR A 161 5.41 1.27 -3.35
C TYR A 161 6.72 0.51 -3.20
N LEU A 162 7.85 1.14 -3.56
CA LEU A 162 9.16 0.50 -3.49
C LEU A 162 9.53 0.04 -2.07
N PRO A 163 9.39 0.86 -1.01
CA PRO A 163 9.58 0.39 0.37
C PRO A 163 8.78 -0.87 0.73
N ASP A 164 7.51 -0.93 0.32
CA ASP A 164 6.62 -2.07 0.61
C ASP A 164 7.12 -3.33 -0.09
N LEU A 165 7.41 -3.24 -1.39
CA LEU A 165 7.90 -4.37 -2.20
C LEU A 165 9.23 -4.90 -1.67
N GLU A 166 10.19 -4.00 -1.37
CA GLU A 166 11.49 -4.41 -0.81
C GLU A 166 11.34 -5.03 0.58
N ALA A 167 10.44 -4.51 1.41
CA ALA A 167 10.14 -5.11 2.71
C ALA A 167 9.44 -6.47 2.59
N ALA A 168 8.55 -6.65 1.62
CA ALA A 168 7.90 -7.92 1.33
C ALA A 168 8.92 -8.99 0.90
N VAL A 169 9.89 -8.63 0.06
CA VAL A 169 10.97 -9.53 -0.37
C VAL A 169 11.90 -9.87 0.80
N ALA A 170 12.35 -8.86 1.57
CA ALA A 170 13.36 -9.07 2.61
C ALA A 170 12.81 -9.72 3.90
N GLN A 171 11.59 -9.36 4.32
CA GLN A 171 10.95 -9.93 5.52
C GLN A 171 10.10 -11.18 5.21
N GLY A 172 9.70 -11.35 3.95
CA GLY A 172 8.68 -12.32 3.55
C GLY A 172 7.26 -11.78 3.71
N LEU A 173 6.30 -12.48 3.10
CA LEU A 173 4.87 -12.16 3.09
C LEU A 173 4.15 -12.79 4.29
N PRO A 174 3.16 -12.10 4.90
CA PRO A 174 2.34 -12.70 5.95
C PRO A 174 1.41 -13.79 5.39
N ILE A 175 1.15 -14.81 6.20
CA ILE A 175 0.25 -15.92 5.84
C ILE A 175 -1.12 -15.67 6.50
N PRO A 176 -2.24 -15.78 5.76
CA PRO A 176 -3.57 -15.55 6.31
C PRO A 176 -3.97 -16.62 7.33
N THR A 177 -4.55 -16.17 8.43
CA THR A 177 -5.15 -17.03 9.46
C THR A 177 -6.58 -17.44 9.10
N GLY A 178 -7.16 -18.38 9.85
CA GLY A 178 -8.57 -18.75 9.68
C GLY A 178 -9.54 -17.57 9.90
N ASP A 179 -9.23 -16.65 10.82
CA ASP A 179 -10.04 -15.45 11.05
C ASP A 179 -9.98 -14.50 9.85
N ASP A 180 -8.79 -14.32 9.26
CA ASP A 180 -8.61 -13.49 8.07
C ASP A 180 -9.44 -13.99 6.88
N ARG A 181 -9.42 -15.31 6.66
CA ARG A 181 -10.21 -15.97 5.61
C ARG A 181 -11.71 -15.83 5.86
N GLN A 182 -12.14 -15.93 7.12
CA GLN A 182 -13.54 -15.74 7.45
C GLN A 182 -13.99 -14.29 7.23
N ARG A 183 -13.14 -13.30 7.57
CA ARG A 183 -13.41 -11.89 7.28
C ARG A 183 -13.50 -11.62 5.79
N LEU A 184 -12.62 -12.23 4.99
CA LEU A 184 -12.72 -12.16 3.53
C LEU A 184 -14.08 -12.66 3.06
N ARG A 185 -14.50 -13.87 3.47
CA ARG A 185 -15.79 -14.44 3.09
C ARG A 185 -16.95 -13.49 3.40
N VAL A 186 -17.01 -12.98 4.64
CA VAL A 186 -18.07 -12.04 5.06
C VAL A 186 -18.00 -10.72 4.29
N LEU A 187 -16.80 -10.22 3.98
CA LEU A 187 -16.61 -9.01 3.17
C LEU A 187 -17.13 -9.21 1.74
N LEU A 188 -16.79 -10.32 1.10
CA LEU A 188 -17.24 -10.62 -0.26
C LEU A 188 -18.75 -10.85 -0.31
N ASP A 189 -19.34 -11.51 0.69
CA ASP A 189 -20.79 -11.64 0.83
C ASP A 189 -21.47 -10.27 1.00
N LEU A 190 -20.91 -9.38 1.84
CA LEU A 190 -21.39 -8.01 1.98
C LEU A 190 -21.35 -7.26 0.64
N VAL A 191 -20.25 -7.35 -0.11
CA VAL A 191 -20.12 -6.73 -1.43
C VAL A 191 -21.17 -7.27 -2.40
N ARG A 192 -21.35 -8.60 -2.45
CA ARG A 192 -22.31 -9.29 -3.34
C ARG A 192 -23.75 -8.82 -3.12
N THR A 193 -24.09 -8.50 -1.87
CA THR A 193 -25.43 -8.01 -1.51
C THR A 193 -25.65 -6.52 -1.77
N GLN A 194 -24.63 -5.75 -2.17
CA GLN A 194 -24.81 -4.33 -2.45
C GLN A 194 -25.65 -4.13 -3.73
N PRO A 195 -26.65 -3.24 -3.71
CA PRO A 195 -27.43 -2.90 -4.89
C PRO A 195 -26.57 -2.41 -6.06
N ALA A 196 -27.05 -2.63 -7.29
CA ALA A 196 -26.48 -1.97 -8.46
C ALA A 196 -26.57 -0.44 -8.30
N GLY A 197 -25.51 0.26 -8.66
CA GLY A 197 -25.39 1.71 -8.51
C GLY A 197 -24.81 2.17 -7.17
N THR A 198 -24.60 1.29 -6.18
CA THR A 198 -23.97 1.64 -4.90
C THR A 198 -22.61 2.30 -5.12
N LEU A 199 -22.37 3.39 -4.41
CA LEU A 199 -21.11 4.13 -4.48
C LEU A 199 -20.05 3.51 -3.55
N PRO A 200 -18.75 3.68 -3.85
CA PRO A 200 -17.68 3.20 -2.98
C PRO A 200 -17.76 3.73 -1.54
N SER A 201 -18.24 4.96 -1.35
CA SER A 201 -18.44 5.56 -0.04
C SER A 201 -19.61 4.94 0.74
N GLU A 202 -20.57 4.35 0.07
CA GLU A 202 -21.67 3.61 0.69
C GLU A 202 -21.24 2.20 1.08
N LEU A 203 -20.46 1.54 0.21
CA LEU A 203 -19.83 0.26 0.52
C LEU A 203 -18.89 0.39 1.73
N GLU A 204 -18.04 1.42 1.78
CA GLU A 204 -17.17 1.67 2.94
C GLU A 204 -17.97 1.81 4.24
N LYS A 205 -19.08 2.55 4.22
CA LYS A 205 -19.98 2.66 5.38
C LYS A 205 -20.63 1.33 5.74
N ALA A 206 -20.96 0.48 4.77
CA ALA A 206 -21.49 -0.86 5.02
C ALA A 206 -20.43 -1.76 5.69
N VAL A 207 -19.17 -1.70 5.23
CA VAL A 207 -18.04 -2.39 5.88
C VAL A 207 -17.82 -1.87 7.31
N ALA A 208 -17.90 -0.55 7.51
CA ALA A 208 -17.78 0.05 8.84
C ALA A 208 -18.86 -0.45 9.81
N ARG A 209 -20.13 -0.49 9.37
CA ARG A 209 -21.28 -0.93 10.18
C ARG A 209 -21.24 -2.41 10.52
N SER A 210 -20.77 -3.25 9.61
CA SER A 210 -20.66 -4.70 9.81
C SER A 210 -19.51 -5.10 10.73
N LYS A 211 -18.55 -4.19 11.00
CA LYS A 211 -17.39 -4.43 11.87
C LYS A 211 -16.55 -5.66 11.45
N ILE A 212 -16.50 -5.95 10.16
CA ILE A 212 -15.72 -7.07 9.60
C ILE A 212 -14.22 -6.89 9.87
N VAL A 213 -13.75 -5.63 9.81
CA VAL A 213 -12.36 -5.26 10.05
C VAL A 213 -12.32 -4.24 11.20
N PRO A 214 -12.47 -4.69 12.47
CA PRO A 214 -12.45 -3.81 13.64
C PRO A 214 -11.13 -3.04 13.76
N GLY A 215 -11.17 -1.93 14.51
CA GLY A 215 -9.99 -1.08 14.72
C GLY A 215 -9.58 -0.27 13.49
N THR A 216 -10.37 -0.27 12.41
CA THR A 216 -10.07 0.51 11.20
C THR A 216 -10.72 1.89 11.20
N ASP A 217 -10.00 2.87 10.69
CA ASP A 217 -10.55 4.13 10.22
C ASP A 217 -11.08 4.03 8.78
N LYS A 218 -11.65 5.13 8.29
CA LYS A 218 -12.22 5.25 6.95
C LYS A 218 -11.19 4.96 5.85
N TYR A 219 -9.97 5.48 5.98
CA TYR A 219 -8.93 5.38 4.95
C TYR A 219 -8.34 3.98 4.89
N GLN A 220 -8.19 3.31 6.04
CA GLN A 220 -7.77 1.91 6.09
C GLN A 220 -8.80 0.99 5.41
N ARG A 221 -10.10 1.24 5.57
CA ARG A 221 -11.14 0.52 4.84
C ARG A 221 -11.11 0.81 3.35
N TYR A 222 -10.90 2.06 2.94
CA TYR A 222 -10.69 2.34 1.51
C TYR A 222 -9.45 1.63 0.97
N GLY A 223 -8.35 1.55 1.71
CA GLY A 223 -7.18 0.76 1.31
C GLY A 223 -7.52 -0.69 0.96
N ILE A 224 -8.39 -1.33 1.75
CA ILE A 224 -8.88 -2.69 1.48
C ILE A 224 -9.71 -2.72 0.19
N LEU A 225 -10.66 -1.79 0.04
CA LEU A 225 -11.51 -1.72 -1.16
C LEU A 225 -10.70 -1.39 -2.43
N ILE A 226 -9.69 -0.54 -2.32
CA ILE A 226 -8.74 -0.23 -3.39
C ILE A 226 -7.99 -1.50 -3.78
N GLY A 227 -7.45 -2.26 -2.82
CA GLY A 227 -6.80 -3.54 -3.08
C GLY A 227 -7.71 -4.52 -3.82
N LEU A 228 -8.95 -4.71 -3.38
CA LEU A 228 -9.93 -5.55 -4.09
C LEU A 228 -10.20 -5.06 -5.52
N SER A 229 -10.25 -3.75 -5.75
CA SER A 229 -10.44 -3.18 -7.08
C SER A 229 -9.22 -3.34 -7.99
N GLU A 230 -8.01 -3.22 -7.45
CA GLU A 230 -6.75 -3.41 -8.20
C GLU A 230 -6.57 -4.88 -8.59
N ILE A 231 -6.99 -5.82 -7.75
CA ILE A 231 -7.04 -7.27 -8.04
C ILE A 231 -8.14 -7.59 -9.07
N GLY A 232 -9.16 -6.74 -9.19
CA GLY A 232 -10.30 -6.92 -10.10
C GLY A 232 -11.51 -7.60 -9.47
N VAL A 233 -11.48 -7.90 -8.17
CA VAL A 233 -12.63 -8.45 -7.43
C VAL A 233 -13.79 -7.46 -7.40
N LEU A 234 -13.48 -6.17 -7.20
CA LEU A 234 -14.44 -5.09 -7.43
C LEU A 234 -14.28 -4.62 -8.89
N PRO A 235 -15.22 -4.96 -9.79
CA PRO A 235 -15.05 -4.68 -11.20
C PRO A 235 -15.08 -3.17 -11.49
N CYS A 236 -14.24 -2.75 -12.44
CA CYS A 236 -14.19 -1.40 -12.95
C CYS A 236 -14.44 -1.43 -14.47
N PRO A 237 -15.63 -1.01 -14.95
CA PRO A 237 -15.91 -1.00 -16.39
C PRO A 237 -15.01 -0.05 -17.19
N ALA A 238 -14.41 0.94 -16.54
CA ALA A 238 -13.60 1.98 -17.18
C ALA A 238 -12.10 1.66 -17.25
N LEU A 239 -11.63 0.63 -16.52
CA LEU A 239 -10.21 0.33 -16.41
C LEU A 239 -10.00 -1.16 -16.10
N VAL A 240 -9.14 -1.80 -16.88
CA VAL A 240 -8.70 -3.17 -16.58
C VAL A 240 -7.89 -3.17 -15.28
N PRO A 241 -8.02 -4.20 -14.41
CA PRO A 241 -7.24 -4.28 -13.18
C PRO A 241 -5.73 -4.27 -13.46
N SER A 242 -4.95 -3.56 -12.63
CA SER A 242 -3.48 -3.51 -12.77
C SER A 242 -2.83 -4.89 -12.64
N TRP A 243 -3.54 -5.85 -12.05
CA TRP A 243 -3.09 -7.24 -11.93
C TRP A 243 -2.98 -7.98 -13.26
N ASP A 244 -3.68 -7.53 -14.30
CA ASP A 244 -3.81 -8.28 -15.56
C ASP A 244 -2.85 -7.79 -16.64
N ARG A 245 -2.42 -6.53 -16.57
CA ARG A 245 -1.44 -5.93 -17.48
C ARG A 245 -0.90 -4.63 -16.93
N PHE A 246 0.11 -4.10 -17.62
CA PHE A 246 0.52 -2.72 -17.42
C PHE A 246 -0.62 -1.76 -17.79
N VAL A 247 -0.94 -0.85 -16.87
CA VAL A 247 -1.94 0.22 -17.04
C VAL A 247 -1.21 1.57 -17.00
N PRO A 248 -1.07 2.24 -18.17
CA PRO A 248 -0.44 3.56 -18.24
C PRO A 248 -1.16 4.60 -17.37
N ASP A 249 -0.42 5.54 -16.78
CA ASP A 249 -1.01 6.61 -15.98
C ASP A 249 -1.92 7.53 -16.82
N THR A 250 -1.60 7.74 -18.11
CA THR A 250 -2.50 8.43 -19.04
C THR A 250 -3.86 7.72 -19.18
N GLU A 251 -3.87 6.39 -19.23
CA GLU A 251 -5.09 5.57 -19.28
C GLU A 251 -5.85 5.66 -17.94
N ARG A 252 -5.14 5.52 -16.81
CA ARG A 252 -5.72 5.66 -15.47
C ARG A 252 -6.38 7.02 -15.28
N ARG A 253 -5.71 8.12 -15.66
CA ARG A 253 -6.27 9.48 -15.61
C ARG A 253 -7.48 9.65 -16.54
N ALA A 254 -7.48 9.01 -17.73
CA ALA A 254 -8.62 9.04 -18.63
C ALA A 254 -9.84 8.33 -18.04
N ALA A 255 -9.65 7.13 -17.49
CA ALA A 255 -10.68 6.41 -16.76
C ALA A 255 -11.20 7.24 -15.59
N TYR A 256 -10.31 7.91 -14.86
CA TYR A 256 -10.71 8.74 -13.73
C TYR A 256 -11.58 9.94 -14.14
N ARG A 257 -11.25 10.61 -15.25
CA ARG A 257 -12.08 11.70 -15.79
C ARG A 257 -13.48 11.24 -16.22
N SER A 258 -13.67 9.95 -16.52
CA SER A 258 -14.98 9.39 -16.86
C SER A 258 -15.87 9.09 -15.64
N VAL A 259 -15.34 9.17 -14.42
CA VAL A 259 -16.07 8.88 -13.19
C VAL A 259 -17.09 9.99 -12.90
N LYS A 260 -18.38 9.62 -12.88
CA LYS A 260 -19.50 10.55 -12.67
C LYS A 260 -19.42 11.38 -11.37
N SER A 261 -18.82 10.84 -10.31
CA SER A 261 -18.71 11.53 -9.02
C SER A 261 -17.56 12.54 -8.94
N GLY A 262 -16.75 12.67 -10.01
CA GLY A 262 -15.55 13.49 -10.03
C GLY A 262 -14.36 12.87 -9.29
N PRO A 263 -13.15 13.43 -9.46
CA PRO A 263 -11.93 12.92 -8.86
C PRO A 263 -11.84 13.23 -7.36
N ARG A 264 -11.37 12.25 -6.58
CA ARG A 264 -11.14 12.28 -5.14
C ARG A 264 -9.91 11.46 -4.75
N SER A 265 -8.90 12.09 -4.16
CA SER A 265 -7.67 11.36 -3.74
C SER A 265 -7.92 10.20 -2.76
N ASP A 266 -9.02 10.24 -2.00
CA ASP A 266 -9.37 9.15 -1.06
C ASP A 266 -10.15 7.98 -1.71
N ILE A 267 -10.64 8.14 -2.95
CA ILE A 267 -11.34 7.09 -3.71
C ILE A 267 -10.84 7.10 -5.16
N PRO A 268 -9.63 6.58 -5.41
CA PRO A 268 -8.99 6.55 -6.72
C PRO A 268 -9.58 5.46 -7.62
N VAL A 269 -9.34 5.54 -8.94
CA VAL A 269 -9.61 4.43 -9.86
C VAL A 269 -8.62 3.28 -9.59
N PRO A 270 -9.04 2.00 -9.70
CA PRO A 270 -10.31 1.53 -10.25
C PRO A 270 -11.52 1.63 -9.32
N LEU A 271 -11.36 1.69 -8.00
CA LEU A 271 -12.47 1.75 -7.02
C LEU A 271 -13.48 2.86 -7.31
N ALA A 272 -13.02 4.06 -7.70
CA ALA A 272 -13.88 5.21 -8.00
C ALA A 272 -15.00 4.92 -9.01
N SER A 273 -14.77 3.96 -9.91
CA SER A 273 -15.70 3.56 -10.98
C SER A 273 -16.63 2.41 -10.59
N TRP A 274 -16.38 1.74 -9.45
CA TRP A 274 -17.21 0.62 -9.00
C TRP A 274 -18.63 1.08 -8.68
N ARG A 275 -19.64 0.33 -9.15
CA ARG A 275 -21.07 0.67 -9.02
C ARG A 275 -21.91 -0.56 -8.66
N GLY A 276 -21.43 -1.37 -7.73
CA GLY A 276 -22.03 -2.67 -7.40
C GLY A 276 -21.43 -3.82 -8.21
N GLY A 277 -21.71 -5.04 -7.74
CA GLY A 277 -21.22 -6.28 -8.35
C GLY A 277 -19.89 -6.77 -7.80
N LEU A 278 -19.61 -8.04 -8.07
CA LEU A 278 -18.44 -8.79 -7.65
C LEU A 278 -17.99 -9.65 -8.84
N ASP A 279 -16.69 -9.67 -9.15
CA ASP A 279 -16.15 -10.66 -10.07
C ASP A 279 -15.99 -12.00 -9.33
N GLU A 280 -16.87 -12.96 -9.62
CA GLU A 280 -16.92 -14.24 -8.89
C GLU A 280 -15.68 -15.10 -9.11
N ALA A 281 -15.04 -15.03 -10.29
CA ALA A 281 -13.83 -15.81 -10.55
C ALA A 281 -12.64 -15.29 -9.71
N ARG A 282 -12.48 -13.96 -9.63
CA ARG A 282 -11.48 -13.32 -8.77
C ARG A 282 -11.78 -13.50 -7.28
N ALA A 283 -13.06 -13.45 -6.92
CA ALA A 283 -13.50 -13.70 -5.55
C ALA A 283 -13.18 -15.14 -5.12
N GLU A 284 -13.48 -16.13 -5.97
CA GLU A 284 -13.17 -17.55 -5.70
C GLU A 284 -11.66 -17.78 -5.61
N GLN A 285 -10.87 -17.13 -6.47
CA GLN A 285 -9.40 -17.19 -6.37
C GLN A 285 -8.94 -16.77 -4.97
N LEU A 286 -9.41 -15.64 -4.44
CA LEU A 286 -9.06 -15.21 -3.08
C LEU A 286 -9.56 -16.16 -1.99
N LEU A 287 -10.73 -16.78 -2.17
CA LEU A 287 -11.32 -17.72 -1.21
C LEU A 287 -10.59 -19.07 -1.17
N SER A 288 -9.93 -19.44 -2.27
CA SER A 288 -9.22 -20.71 -2.44
C SER A 288 -7.79 -20.74 -1.87
N LEU A 289 -7.25 -19.58 -1.48
CA LEU A 289 -5.93 -19.43 -0.87
C LEU A 289 -5.85 -20.07 0.51
#